data_AF-A0A1W6MGF8-F1
#
_entry.id   AF-A0A1W6MGF8-F1
#
_cell.length_a   1.000
_cell.length_b   1.000
_cell.length_c   1.000
_cell.angle_alpha   90.00
_cell.angle_beta   90.00
_cell.angle_gamma   90.00
#
_symmetry.space_group_name_H-M   'P 1'
#
loop_
_entity.id
_entity.type
_entity.pdbx_description
1 polymer ?
#
loop_
_entity_poly.entity_id
_entity_poly.type
_entity_poly.pdbx_seq_one_letter_code
_entity_poly.pdbx_strand_id
1 'polypeptide(L)'
;MSNKKLDFGGGCHWCTEAVFQALPYVDKVEQGYIKSSPPFDSWSEAVIVHFSDHGRIPELMDIHLATHKSTSEHSRRAEYRSAVYYFDNGLKKELESVIIPLSRCADGKPCQLRRSGYEGCMATEGKRNKNYITKILPFKDFKPSRESIQNYYQTRPDAPFCTRYIEPKLSIVREILSSSDK
;
A
#
# COMPACT_ATOMS: atom_id res chain seq x y z
N MET A 1 -9.33 20.56 3.39
CA MET A 1 -8.33 19.52 3.75
C MET A 1 -7.26 19.55 2.68
N SER A 2 -5.98 19.52 3.05
CA SER A 2 -4.88 19.55 2.08
C SER A 2 -4.70 18.16 1.47
N ASN A 3 -4.85 18.03 0.15
CA ASN A 3 -4.59 16.77 -0.56
C ASN A 3 -3.16 16.31 -0.26
N LYS A 4 -3.01 15.10 0.28
CA LYS A 4 -1.71 14.46 0.47
C LYS A 4 -1.49 13.38 -0.56
N LYS A 5 -0.22 13.01 -0.70
CA LYS A 5 0.26 11.98 -1.62
C LYS A 5 1.15 10.99 -0.88
N LEU A 6 0.97 9.70 -1.17
CA LEU A 6 1.87 8.62 -0.77
C LEU A 6 2.06 7.69 -1.95
N ASP A 7 3.29 7.21 -2.14
CA ASP A 7 3.57 6.27 -3.22
C ASP A 7 3.78 4.87 -2.68
N PHE A 8 3.24 3.89 -3.40
CA PHE A 8 3.28 2.49 -2.99
C PHE A 8 3.89 1.64 -4.10
N GLY A 9 4.97 0.94 -3.78
CA GLY A 9 5.61 -0.09 -4.60
C GLY A 9 5.53 -1.44 -3.92
N GLY A 10 5.37 -2.52 -4.68
CA GLY A 10 5.32 -3.87 -4.11
C GLY A 10 4.95 -4.99 -5.07
N GLY A 11 4.66 -4.66 -6.33
CA GLY A 11 4.24 -5.58 -7.36
C GLY A 11 3.90 -4.83 -8.64
N CYS A 12 3.23 -5.53 -9.56
CA CYS A 12 2.71 -4.92 -10.77
C CYS A 12 1.80 -3.72 -10.45
N HIS A 13 2.09 -2.57 -11.06
CA HIS A 13 1.37 -1.33 -10.82
C HIS A 13 -0.10 -1.36 -11.25
N TRP A 14 -0.52 -2.23 -12.18
CA TRP A 14 -1.95 -2.44 -12.50
C TRP A 14 -2.72 -3.01 -11.31
N CYS A 15 -2.10 -3.93 -10.57
CA CYS A 15 -2.74 -4.48 -9.38
C CYS A 15 -2.81 -3.43 -8.27
N THR A 16 -1.71 -2.70 -8.06
CA THR A 16 -1.64 -1.69 -7.01
C THR A 16 -2.59 -0.52 -7.31
N GLU A 17 -2.69 -0.12 -8.58
CA GLU A 17 -3.65 0.90 -9.05
C GLU A 17 -5.08 0.49 -8.69
N ALA A 18 -5.51 -0.71 -9.11
CA ALA A 18 -6.85 -1.20 -8.84
C ALA A 18 -7.17 -1.30 -7.34
N VAL A 19 -6.20 -1.76 -6.52
CA VAL A 19 -6.36 -1.87 -5.07
C VAL A 19 -6.67 -0.51 -4.43
N PHE A 20 -5.94 0.55 -4.77
CA PHE A 20 -6.17 1.86 -4.17
C PHE A 20 -7.35 2.61 -4.80
N GLN A 21 -7.64 2.40 -6.08
CA GLN A 21 -8.84 2.94 -6.72
C GLN A 21 -10.14 2.40 -6.12
N ALA A 22 -10.11 1.22 -5.50
CA ALA A 22 -11.28 0.64 -4.84
C ALA A 22 -11.63 1.31 -3.49
N LEU A 23 -10.79 2.22 -3.00
CA LEU A 23 -10.98 2.86 -1.70
C LEU A 23 -11.81 4.15 -1.85
N PRO A 24 -12.92 4.31 -1.10
CA PRO A 24 -13.87 5.41 -1.31
C PRO A 24 -13.31 6.79 -0.96
N TYR A 25 -12.20 6.86 -0.23
CA TYR A 25 -11.54 8.08 0.21
C TYR A 25 -10.25 8.40 -0.59
N VAL A 26 -9.96 7.63 -1.64
CA VAL A 26 -8.86 7.90 -2.57
C VAL A 26 -9.39 8.70 -3.75
N ASP A 27 -8.81 9.88 -3.97
CA ASP A 27 -9.26 10.83 -4.99
C ASP A 27 -8.67 10.53 -6.38
N LYS A 28 -7.40 10.09 -6.41
CA LYS A 28 -6.66 9.81 -7.65
C LYS A 28 -5.57 8.79 -7.39
N VAL A 29 -5.31 7.93 -8.38
CA VAL A 29 -4.13 7.08 -8.41
C VAL A 29 -3.35 7.33 -9.70
N GLU A 30 -2.05 7.59 -9.60
CA GLU A 30 -1.16 7.77 -10.76
C GLU A 30 -0.26 6.55 -10.89
N GLN A 31 -0.45 5.78 -11.96
CA GLN A 31 0.33 4.58 -12.22
C GLN A 31 1.63 4.90 -12.97
N GLY A 32 2.75 4.31 -12.56
CA GLY A 32 4.02 4.53 -13.26
C GLY A 32 5.21 3.82 -12.63
N TYR A 33 6.34 4.52 -12.67
CA TYR A 33 7.63 4.07 -12.17
C TYR A 33 8.23 5.12 -11.25
N ILE A 34 8.82 4.67 -10.16
CA ILE A 34 9.41 5.50 -9.12
C ILE A 34 10.87 5.17 -8.88
N LYS A 35 11.65 6.16 -8.48
CA LYS A 35 12.97 5.99 -7.89
C LYS A 35 13.12 6.81 -6.62
N SER A 36 14.06 6.38 -5.77
CA SER A 36 14.43 7.07 -4.53
C SER A 36 15.90 7.52 -4.60
N SER A 37 16.50 7.78 -3.45
CA SER A 37 17.93 8.04 -3.31
C SER A 37 18.73 6.73 -3.34
N PRO A 38 20.03 6.77 -3.71
CA PRO A 38 20.89 5.59 -3.64
C PRO A 38 20.82 4.89 -2.28
N PRO A 39 20.81 3.54 -2.22
CA PRO A 39 20.97 2.60 -3.34
C PRO A 39 19.66 2.23 -4.06
N PHE A 40 18.57 2.98 -3.85
CA PHE A 40 17.23 2.70 -4.39
C PHE A 40 16.84 3.66 -5.54
N ASP A 41 17.84 4.15 -6.26
CA ASP A 41 17.73 5.09 -7.37
C ASP A 41 17.38 4.43 -8.72
N SER A 42 17.27 3.10 -8.76
CA SER A 42 16.69 2.38 -9.89
C SER A 42 15.17 2.55 -9.98
N TRP A 43 14.65 2.57 -11.20
CA TRP A 43 13.21 2.63 -11.46
C TRP A 43 12.53 1.33 -11.04
N SER A 44 11.44 1.44 -10.29
CA SER A 44 10.57 0.33 -9.87
C SER A 44 9.12 0.70 -10.18
N GLU A 45 8.27 -0.28 -10.49
CA GLU A 45 6.83 -0.05 -10.62
C GLU A 45 6.23 0.39 -9.27
N ALA A 46 5.38 1.41 -9.34
CA ALA A 46 4.67 1.96 -8.20
C ALA A 46 3.45 2.78 -8.65
N VAL A 47 2.67 3.23 -7.68
CA VAL A 47 1.57 4.17 -7.89
C VAL A 47 1.63 5.31 -6.88
N ILE A 48 1.23 6.52 -7.29
CA ILE A 48 0.99 7.67 -6.41
C ILE A 48 -0.47 7.70 -6.02
N VAL A 49 -0.78 7.68 -4.73
CA VAL A 49 -2.15 7.73 -4.20
C VAL A 49 -2.40 9.11 -3.62
N HIS A 50 -3.44 9.78 -4.12
CA HIS A 50 -3.91 11.08 -3.64
C HIS A 50 -5.12 10.85 -2.76
N PHE A 51 -5.11 11.41 -1.56
CA PHE A 51 -6.17 11.26 -0.58
C PHE A 51 -6.26 12.50 0.32
N SER A 52 -7.47 12.75 0.82
CA SER A 52 -7.80 13.97 1.57
C SER A 52 -7.80 13.79 3.10
N ASP A 53 -7.88 12.57 3.61
CA ASP A 53 -7.97 12.25 5.06
C ASP A 53 -6.68 11.60 5.59
N HIS A 54 -5.93 12.31 6.44
CA HIS A 54 -4.69 11.80 7.05
C HIS A 54 -4.91 10.64 8.01
N GLY A 55 -6.09 10.53 8.64
CA GLY A 55 -6.41 9.43 9.54
C GLY A 55 -6.40 8.05 8.86
N ARG A 56 -6.31 8.01 7.52
CA ARG A 56 -6.33 6.81 6.70
C ARG A 56 -4.95 6.24 6.37
N ILE A 57 -3.85 6.90 6.73
CA ILE A 57 -2.49 6.38 6.46
C ILE A 57 -2.29 4.96 6.99
N PRO A 58 -2.74 4.61 8.21
CA PRO A 58 -2.54 3.25 8.69
C PRO A 58 -3.41 2.21 7.96
N GLU A 59 -4.61 2.60 7.49
CA GLU A 59 -5.48 1.74 6.68
C GLU A 59 -4.87 1.50 5.30
N LEU A 60 -4.36 2.56 4.64
CA LEU A 60 -3.59 2.46 3.39
C LEU A 60 -2.38 1.53 3.55
N MET A 61 -1.70 1.61 4.70
CA MET A 61 -0.56 0.75 5.01
C MET A 61 -0.97 -0.72 5.22
N ASP A 62 -2.04 -1.02 5.96
CA ASP A 62 -2.50 -2.41 6.14
C ASP A 62 -2.95 -3.01 4.80
N ILE A 63 -3.72 -2.26 4.01
CA ILE A 63 -4.14 -2.68 2.66
C ILE A 63 -2.92 -2.96 1.77
N HIS A 64 -1.94 -2.04 1.77
CA HIS A 64 -0.72 -2.24 1.00
C HIS A 64 -0.01 -3.54 1.41
N LEU A 65 0.25 -3.72 2.71
CA LEU A 65 0.98 -4.88 3.24
C LEU A 65 0.22 -6.19 3.03
N ALA A 66 -1.11 -6.18 2.99
CA ALA A 66 -1.95 -7.36 2.79
C ALA A 66 -2.09 -7.77 1.31
N THR A 67 -1.99 -6.83 0.37
CA THR A 67 -2.30 -7.05 -1.06
C THR A 67 -1.07 -7.33 -1.93
N HIS A 68 0.14 -7.32 -1.35
CA HIS A 68 1.36 -7.76 -2.03
C HIS A 68 2.21 -8.66 -1.13
N LYS A 69 3.26 -9.27 -1.70
CA LYS A 69 4.19 -10.12 -0.96
C LYS A 69 5.12 -9.26 -0.08
N SER A 70 4.62 -8.73 1.02
CA SER A 70 5.33 -7.77 1.89
C SER A 70 6.35 -8.40 2.86
N THR A 71 6.42 -9.73 2.93
CA THR A 71 7.24 -10.48 3.91
C THR A 71 8.29 -11.40 3.26
N SER A 72 8.53 -11.28 1.96
CA SER A 72 9.41 -12.21 1.24
C SER A 72 10.29 -11.48 0.24
N GLU A 73 11.59 -11.74 0.28
CA GLU A 73 12.52 -11.31 -0.76
C GLU A 73 12.36 -12.22 -1.99
N HIS A 74 12.38 -11.67 -3.21
CA HIS A 74 12.23 -12.46 -4.43
C HIS A 74 12.89 -11.80 -5.64
N SER A 75 13.16 -12.58 -6.70
CA SER A 75 13.95 -12.16 -7.88
C SER A 75 13.47 -10.86 -8.53
N ARG A 76 12.18 -10.55 -8.50
CA ARG A 76 11.60 -9.34 -9.11
C ARG A 76 11.67 -8.08 -8.25
N ARG A 77 12.44 -8.03 -7.15
CA ARG A 77 12.44 -6.88 -6.22
C ARG A 77 13.15 -5.63 -6.71
N ALA A 78 13.94 -5.76 -7.77
CA ALA A 78 14.42 -4.60 -8.52
C ALA A 78 13.25 -3.86 -9.22
N GLU A 79 12.36 -4.60 -9.88
CA GLU A 79 11.19 -4.07 -10.60
C GLU A 79 9.99 -3.80 -9.68
N TYR A 80 9.81 -4.64 -8.67
CA TYR A 80 8.68 -4.69 -7.72
C TYR A 80 9.19 -4.50 -6.30
N ARG A 81 9.86 -3.38 -6.08
CA ARG A 81 10.38 -3.00 -4.76
C ARG A 81 9.22 -2.83 -3.80
N SER A 82 9.24 -3.58 -2.70
CA SER A 82 8.31 -3.40 -1.59
C SER A 82 8.71 -2.17 -0.80
N ALA A 83 8.00 -1.05 -1.03
CA ALA A 83 8.33 0.23 -0.41
C ALA A 83 7.14 1.18 -0.41
N VAL A 84 7.12 2.07 0.59
CA VAL A 84 6.28 3.26 0.65
C VAL A 84 7.16 4.49 0.59
N TYR A 85 6.80 5.46 -0.24
CA TYR A 85 7.61 6.66 -0.44
C TYR A 85 6.94 7.90 0.15
N TYR A 86 7.71 8.67 0.91
CA TYR A 86 7.26 9.90 1.56
C TYR A 86 7.79 11.14 0.83
N PHE A 87 6.97 12.19 0.79
CA PHE A 87 7.32 13.48 0.18
C PHE A 87 7.92 14.48 1.18
N ASP A 88 7.72 14.26 2.49
CA ASP A 88 8.25 15.10 3.55
C ASP A 88 8.57 14.30 4.83
N ASN A 89 9.38 14.91 5.70
CA ASN A 89 9.84 14.28 6.94
C ASN A 89 8.75 14.07 8.00
N GLY A 90 7.63 14.82 7.93
CA GLY A 90 6.46 14.60 8.78
C GLY A 90 5.80 13.26 8.44
N LEU A 91 5.55 13.03 7.14
CA LEU A 91 5.02 11.75 6.65
C LEU A 91 5.95 10.58 6.96
N LYS A 92 7.28 10.76 6.88
CA LYS A 92 8.24 9.72 7.28
C LYS A 92 7.97 9.22 8.71
N LYS A 93 7.87 10.14 9.67
CA LYS A 93 7.64 9.81 11.09
C LYS A 93 6.31 9.09 11.29
N GLU A 94 5.27 9.55 10.60
CA GLU A 94 3.94 8.94 10.64
C GLU A 94 3.97 7.50 10.11
N LEU A 95 4.59 7.26 8.95
CA LEU A 95 4.74 5.91 8.38
C LEU A 95 5.56 4.99 9.29
N GLU A 96 6.67 5.48 9.87
CA GLU A 96 7.50 4.72 10.80
C GLU A 96 6.71 4.33 12.06
N SER A 97 5.86 5.22 12.57
CA SER A 97 4.98 4.95 13.71
C SER A 97 3.93 3.88 13.44
N VAL A 98 3.60 3.62 12.17
CA VAL A 98 2.59 2.63 11.75
C VAL A 98 3.24 1.28 11.44
N ILE A 99 4.32 1.27 10.66
CA ILE A 99 4.93 0.02 10.18
C ILE A 99 5.58 -0.78 11.32
N ILE A 100 6.10 -0.09 12.33
CA ILE A 100 6.78 -0.72 13.48
C ILE A 100 5.78 -1.55 14.30
N PRO A 101 4.64 -0.99 14.77
CA PRO A 101 3.59 -1.78 15.38
C PRO A 101 3.18 -2.96 14.52
N LEU A 102 2.82 -2.73 13.25
CA LEU A 102 2.36 -3.80 12.33
C LEU A 102 3.38 -4.95 12.18
N SER A 103 4.68 -4.64 12.21
CA SER A 103 5.75 -5.64 12.12
C SER A 103 6.02 -6.37 13.44
N ARG A 104 5.76 -5.71 14.57
CA ARG A 104 6.17 -6.14 15.91
C ARG A 104 5.02 -6.59 16.80
N CYS A 105 3.79 -6.78 16.30
CA CYS A 105 2.73 -7.45 17.04
C CYS A 105 3.12 -8.94 17.26
N ALA A 106 4.15 -9.16 18.07
CA ALA A 106 4.60 -10.41 18.63
C ALA A 106 3.68 -10.69 19.81
N ASP A 107 2.48 -11.15 19.50
CA ASP A 107 1.57 -11.81 20.43
C ASP A 107 0.34 -12.37 19.70
N GLY A 108 0.40 -12.67 18.40
CA GLY A 108 -0.76 -13.20 17.67
C GLY A 108 -2.02 -12.32 17.68
N LYS A 109 -1.94 -11.12 18.27
CA LYS A 109 -3.00 -10.11 18.37
C LYS A 109 -2.89 -9.18 17.14
N PRO A 110 -3.96 -8.95 16.39
CA PRO A 110 -3.99 -7.88 15.40
C PRO A 110 -3.95 -6.54 16.14
N CYS A 111 -2.95 -5.71 15.83
CA CYS A 111 -2.98 -4.31 16.21
C CYS A 111 -4.08 -3.64 15.36
N GLN A 112 -5.26 -3.43 15.94
CA GLN A 112 -6.36 -2.79 15.23
C GLN A 112 -6.10 -1.29 15.14
N LEU A 113 -6.30 -0.75 13.94
CA LEU A 113 -6.37 0.67 13.72
C LEU A 113 -7.72 1.18 14.27
N ARG A 114 -7.71 2.04 15.29
CA ARG A 114 -8.88 2.84 15.64
C ARG A 114 -8.75 4.24 15.06
N ARG A 115 -9.87 4.95 14.89
CA ARG A 115 -9.92 6.35 14.40
C ARG A 115 -9.00 7.33 15.18
N SER A 116 -8.58 6.97 16.40
CA SER A 116 -7.67 7.74 17.26
C SER A 116 -6.20 7.27 17.25
N GLY A 117 -5.85 6.26 16.46
CA GLY A 117 -4.52 5.62 16.43
C GLY A 117 -4.53 4.16 16.90
N TYR A 118 -3.33 3.59 17.11
CA TYR A 118 -3.16 2.25 17.70
C TYR A 118 -3.31 2.35 19.23
N GLU A 119 -4.49 2.08 19.77
CA GLU A 119 -4.64 1.78 21.20
C GLU A 119 -4.47 0.28 21.46
N GLY A 120 -3.98 -0.05 22.67
CA GLY A 120 -3.41 -1.34 23.05
C GLY A 120 -4.27 -2.57 22.76
N CYS A 121 -3.58 -3.70 22.66
CA CYS A 121 -4.06 -4.97 22.18
C CYS A 121 -5.24 -5.54 23.00
N MET A 122 -6.46 -5.55 22.45
CA MET A 122 -7.58 -6.36 22.96
C MET A 122 -7.90 -7.49 21.98
N ALA A 123 -8.13 -8.68 22.54
CA ALA A 123 -8.03 -9.97 21.87
C ALA A 123 -9.33 -10.40 21.18
N THR A 124 -9.22 -10.83 19.92
CA THR A 124 -9.98 -11.94 19.31
C THR A 124 -9.16 -12.57 18.17
N GLU A 125 -9.43 -13.84 17.89
CA GLU A 125 -8.60 -14.80 17.15
C GLU A 125 -8.28 -14.38 15.69
N GLY A 126 -6.98 -14.41 15.32
CA GLY A 126 -6.56 -14.27 13.91
C GLY A 126 -5.15 -13.69 13.71
N LYS A 127 -4.12 -14.54 13.78
CA LYS A 127 -2.67 -14.31 13.53
C LYS A 127 -2.30 -13.12 12.61
N ARG A 128 -1.39 -12.22 13.05
CA ARG A 128 -0.33 -11.60 12.22
C ARG A 128 0.91 -11.15 13.04
N ASN A 129 1.86 -12.05 13.30
CA ASN A 129 3.26 -11.66 13.53
C ASN A 129 3.99 -11.83 12.19
N LYS A 130 4.22 -10.74 11.46
CA LYS A 130 4.82 -10.76 10.12
C LYS A 130 6.02 -9.82 10.10
N ASN A 131 7.19 -10.36 9.77
CA ASN A 131 8.38 -9.56 9.53
C ASN A 131 8.28 -8.90 8.14
N TYR A 132 7.84 -7.65 8.08
CA TYR A 132 7.72 -6.93 6.82
C TYR A 132 9.09 -6.46 6.31
N ILE A 133 9.36 -6.72 5.04
CA ILE A 133 10.56 -6.22 4.35
C ILE A 133 10.34 -4.86 3.67
N THR A 134 9.09 -4.38 3.70
CA THR A 134 8.65 -3.11 3.11
C THR A 134 9.47 -1.95 3.66
N LYS A 135 10.04 -1.15 2.77
CA LYS A 135 10.91 -0.02 3.13
C LYS A 135 10.13 1.30 3.15
N ILE A 136 10.51 2.22 4.03
CA ILE A 136 10.06 3.62 3.98
C ILE A 136 11.17 4.45 3.34
N LEU A 137 10.93 5.00 2.16
CA LEU A 137 11.95 5.63 1.32
C LEU A 137 11.58 7.08 0.97
N PRO A 138 12.55 8.01 0.81
CA PRO A 138 12.22 9.34 0.32
C PRO A 138 11.80 9.28 -1.15
N PHE A 139 10.78 10.01 -1.52
CA PHE A 139 10.44 10.26 -2.91
C PHE A 139 11.57 11.03 -3.61
N LYS A 140 11.93 10.65 -4.84
CA LYS A 140 12.89 11.41 -5.66
C LYS A 140 12.34 11.84 -7.00
N ASP A 141 11.73 10.92 -7.74
CA ASP A 141 11.25 11.17 -9.10
C ASP A 141 10.22 10.11 -9.51
N PHE A 142 9.34 10.49 -10.43
CA PHE A 142 8.25 9.64 -10.91
C PHE A 142 8.05 9.79 -12.41
N LYS A 143 7.93 8.66 -13.10
CA LYS A 143 7.63 8.61 -14.53
C LYS A 143 6.27 7.94 -14.73
N PRO A 144 5.24 8.69 -15.18
CA PRO A 144 3.93 8.10 -15.42
C PRO A 144 3.98 7.07 -16.54
N SER A 145 3.15 6.04 -16.40
CA SER A 145 2.85 5.10 -17.45
C SER A 145 2.12 5.78 -18.61
N ARG A 146 2.21 5.19 -19.82
CA ARG A 146 1.41 5.62 -20.98
C ARG A 146 -0.08 5.52 -20.64
N GLU A 147 -0.87 6.48 -21.10
CA GLU A 147 -2.32 6.54 -20.82
C GLU A 147 -3.05 5.25 -21.22
N SER A 148 -2.63 4.60 -22.31
CA SER A 148 -3.25 3.37 -22.83
C SER A 148 -3.15 2.16 -21.89
N ILE A 149 -2.30 2.23 -20.85
CA ILE A 149 -2.13 1.15 -19.87
C ILE A 149 -2.55 1.56 -18.45
N GLN A 150 -3.09 2.78 -18.28
CA GLN A 150 -3.68 3.25 -17.03
C GLN A 150 -5.11 2.74 -16.89
N ASN A 151 -5.62 2.69 -15.65
CA ASN A 151 -6.97 2.23 -15.34
C ASN A 151 -7.26 0.83 -15.90
N TYR A 152 -6.27 -0.07 -15.83
CA TYR A 152 -6.33 -1.36 -16.51
C TYR A 152 -7.52 -2.20 -16.04
N TYR A 153 -7.76 -2.25 -14.72
CA TYR A 153 -8.89 -3.00 -14.16
C TYR A 153 -10.24 -2.37 -14.51
N GLN A 154 -10.36 -1.03 -14.44
CA GLN A 154 -11.62 -0.34 -14.72
C GLN A 154 -12.05 -0.50 -16.19
N THR A 155 -11.08 -0.52 -17.11
CA THR A 155 -11.36 -0.64 -18.54
C THR A 155 -11.61 -2.08 -18.97
N ARG A 156 -11.06 -3.07 -18.27
CA ARG A 156 -11.14 -4.50 -18.64
C ARG A 156 -11.24 -5.42 -17.41
N PRO A 157 -12.30 -5.33 -16.60
CA PRO A 157 -12.40 -6.08 -15.34
C PRO A 157 -12.43 -7.61 -15.56
N ASP A 158 -12.99 -8.05 -16.69
CA ASP A 158 -13.11 -9.48 -17.02
C ASP A 158 -11.88 -10.07 -17.73
N ALA A 159 -10.82 -9.27 -17.92
CA ALA A 159 -9.60 -9.78 -18.54
C ALA A 159 -8.99 -10.92 -17.69
N PRO A 160 -8.42 -11.98 -18.30
CA PRO A 160 -7.85 -13.10 -17.55
C PRO A 160 -6.79 -12.69 -16.50
N PHE A 161 -6.05 -11.61 -16.78
CA PHE A 161 -5.11 -11.03 -15.83
C PHE A 161 -5.81 -10.47 -14.57
N CYS A 162 -6.91 -9.74 -14.76
CA CYS A 162 -7.70 -9.14 -13.67
C CYS A 162 -8.26 -10.22 -12.75
N THR A 163 -8.95 -11.21 -13.32
CA THR A 163 -9.53 -12.32 -12.54
C THR A 163 -8.47 -13.11 -11.77
N ARG A 164 -7.29 -13.30 -12.37
CA ARG A 164 -6.22 -14.11 -11.76
C ARG A 164 -5.42 -13.37 -10.69
N TYR A 165 -5.16 -12.07 -10.86
CA TYR A 165 -4.18 -11.33 -10.04
C TYR A 165 -4.74 -10.12 -9.31
N ILE A 166 -5.79 -9.48 -9.83
CA ILE A 166 -6.38 -8.27 -9.24
C ILE A 166 -7.55 -8.65 -8.33
N GLU A 167 -8.48 -9.47 -8.82
CA GLU A 167 -9.70 -9.82 -8.07
C GLU A 167 -9.40 -10.45 -6.70
N PRO A 168 -8.43 -11.38 -6.55
CA PRO A 168 -8.08 -11.90 -5.22
C PRO A 168 -7.61 -10.82 -4.25
N LYS A 169 -6.96 -9.75 -4.74
CA LYS A 169 -6.51 -8.62 -3.92
C LYS A 169 -7.67 -7.71 -3.55
N LEU A 170 -8.59 -7.48 -4.48
CA LEU A 170 -9.80 -6.70 -4.21
C LEU A 170 -10.70 -7.39 -3.18
N SER A 171 -10.77 -8.73 -3.17
CA SER A 171 -11.45 -9.47 -2.10
C SER A 171 -10.85 -9.20 -0.72
N ILE A 172 -9.52 -9.14 -0.59
CA ILE A 172 -8.84 -8.77 0.66
C ILE A 172 -9.20 -7.33 1.07
N VAL A 173 -9.23 -6.39 0.11
CA VAL A 173 -9.63 -4.99 0.38
C VAL A 173 -11.05 -4.94 0.94
N ARG A 174 -12.00 -5.62 0.29
CA ARG A 174 -13.40 -5.67 0.75
C ARG A 174 -13.53 -6.23 2.17
N GLU A 175 -12.76 -7.27 2.49
CA GLU A 175 -12.73 -7.86 3.84
C GLU A 175 -12.22 -6.87 4.90
N ILE A 176 -11.11 -6.16 4.62
CA ILE A 176 -10.54 -5.15 5.52
C ILE A 176 -11.53 -3.99 5.74
N LEU A 177 -12.13 -3.47 4.67
CA LEU A 177 -13.10 -2.38 4.76
C LEU A 177 -14.33 -2.80 5.58
N SER A 178 -14.86 -4.01 5.35
CA SER A 178 -16.02 -4.53 6.09
C SER A 178 -15.77 -4.74 7.58
N SER A 179 -14.50 -4.89 7.98
CA SER A 179 -14.08 -5.07 9.37
C SER A 179 -13.80 -3.75 10.07
N SER A 180 -13.59 -2.67 9.33
CA SER A 180 -13.26 -1.33 9.86
C SER A 180 -14.49 -0.48 10.19
N ASP A 181 -15.66 -0.87 9.64
CA ASP A 181 -16.96 -0.24 9.91
C ASP A 181 -17.71 -0.86 11.12
N LYS A 182 -17.15 -1.89 11.76
CA LYS A 182 -17.69 -2.54 12.97
C LYS A 182 -17.01 -2.05 14.23
#